data_AF-A0A7S9WWN9-F1
#
_entry.id   AF-A0A7S9WWN9-F1
#
_cell.length_a   1.000
_cell.length_b   1.000
_cell.length_c   1.000
_cell.angle_alpha   90.00
_cell.angle_beta   90.00
_cell.angle_gamma   90.00
#
_symmetry.space_group_name_H-M   'P 1'
#
loop_
_entity.id
_entity.type
_entity.pdbx_description
1 polymer ?
#
loop_
_entity_poly.entity_id
_entity_poly.type
_entity_poly.pdbx_seq_one_letter_code
_entity_poly.pdbx_strand_id
1 'polypeptide(L)'
;MIVRYKEDRENFEARWQEYISENIHSPRYLSSYLDYMKFYSKDILSDESFVVVESNKCVGICFLPVEQANGVVSISLSGYFTVAPLAISDRVYDIVFKEIFEISKSYNVGKIMFYLDSLVMEFFNKYNYLIKYGFIDATGSNCVLDLCGEKSALWTRLRKCYKPLINGIFKNSEYDFVVVSKENPSYEIHEAYRELHKKAAGRETRPKTTFDKQYEMLQNGNATIIGLRYKGQFIGLCYFLHASEVVVYMSGTDDPEFTNMKIPIYHAILQKATEYFHDMCFKHMEYSQPAGYNLVDGFLDYLDEKQINIAHFKRGMGTKMVPLFRGVKYFDKNLLLKDIDSFREACVSSFESMT
;
A
#
# COMPACT_ATOMS: atom_id res chain seq x y z
N MET A 1 10.21 24.25 14.49
CA MET A 1 11.56 23.70 14.21
C MET A 1 11.40 22.54 13.24
N ILE A 2 12.30 22.39 12.27
CA ILE A 2 12.35 21.22 11.39
C ILE A 2 13.52 20.36 11.89
N VAL A 3 13.30 19.06 12.05
CA VAL A 3 14.36 18.08 12.34
C VAL A 3 14.45 17.16 11.14
N ARG A 4 15.62 17.14 10.48
CA ARG A 4 15.85 16.33 9.28
C ARG A 4 16.50 15.01 9.65
N TYR A 5 16.08 13.93 8.99
CA TYR A 5 16.61 12.58 9.17
C TYR A 5 18.14 12.52 9.05
N LYS A 6 18.70 13.27 8.10
CA LYS A 6 20.15 13.31 7.85
C LYS A 6 20.97 14.10 8.86
N GLU A 7 20.34 15.06 9.54
CA GLU A 7 21.04 15.97 10.46
C GLU A 7 21.07 15.40 11.87
N ASP A 8 19.95 14.82 12.32
CA ASP A 8 19.80 14.27 13.67
C ASP A 8 18.80 13.09 13.62
N ARG A 9 19.33 11.92 13.25
CA ARG A 9 18.55 10.71 13.03
C ARG A 9 17.80 10.26 14.29
N GLU A 10 18.48 10.26 15.43
CA GLU A 10 17.90 9.78 16.70
C GLU A 10 16.71 10.63 17.12
N ASN A 11 16.86 11.96 17.07
CA ASN A 11 15.78 12.89 17.36
C ASN A 11 14.67 12.80 16.30
N PHE A 12 15.00 12.70 15.01
CA PHE A 12 14.00 12.49 13.96
C PHE A 12 13.16 11.24 14.24
N GLU A 13 13.78 10.10 14.53
CA GLU A 13 13.08 8.84 14.80
C GLU A 13 12.21 8.94 16.06
N ALA A 14 12.72 9.55 17.13
CA ALA A 14 11.96 9.77 18.36
C ALA A 14 10.71 10.65 18.13
N ARG A 15 10.86 11.74 17.37
CA ARG A 15 9.75 12.66 17.03
C ARG A 15 8.76 12.06 16.03
N TRP A 16 9.23 11.24 15.11
CA TRP A 16 8.34 10.50 14.21
C TRP A 16 7.45 9.54 15.02
N GLN A 17 8.06 8.77 15.93
CA GLN A 17 7.32 7.86 16.81
C GLN A 17 6.35 8.60 17.74
N GLU A 18 6.75 9.77 18.26
CA GLU A 18 5.85 10.66 19.02
C GLU A 18 4.58 10.96 18.21
N TYR A 19 4.71 11.42 16.96
CA TYR A 19 3.56 11.74 16.10
C TYR A 19 2.66 10.52 15.87
N ILE A 20 3.26 9.39 15.51
CA ILE A 20 2.55 8.13 15.21
C ILE A 20 1.79 7.61 16.44
N SER A 21 2.34 7.77 17.63
CA SER A 21 1.68 7.33 18.88
C SER A 21 0.45 8.16 19.26
N GLU A 22 0.36 9.41 18.81
CA GLU A 22 -0.70 10.36 19.18
C GLU A 22 -1.74 10.58 18.08
N ASN A 23 -1.48 10.14 16.84
CA ASN A 23 -2.31 10.46 15.67
C ASN A 23 -2.69 9.21 14.87
N ILE A 24 -3.87 9.26 14.23
CA ILE A 24 -4.31 8.23 13.30
C ILE A 24 -3.36 8.18 12.09
N HIS A 25 -2.92 6.98 11.77
CA HIS A 25 -2.02 6.69 10.67
C HIS A 25 -2.32 5.28 10.13
N SER A 26 -1.84 4.98 8.92
CA SER A 26 -1.81 3.61 8.41
C SER A 26 -0.44 2.97 8.66
N PRO A 27 -0.30 1.65 8.47
CA PRO A 27 1.00 0.97 8.52
C PRO A 27 2.06 1.59 7.61
N ARG A 28 1.66 2.37 6.59
CA ARG A 28 2.57 2.99 5.64
C ARG A 28 3.40 4.13 6.21
N TYR A 29 3.07 4.60 7.42
CA TYR A 29 3.82 5.61 8.15
C TYR A 29 4.68 5.02 9.27
N LEU A 30 4.67 3.70 9.48
CA LEU A 30 5.56 3.06 10.45
C LEU A 30 7.00 3.13 9.97
N SER A 31 7.95 3.45 10.85
CA SER A 31 9.38 3.48 10.52
C SER A 31 9.85 2.16 9.89
N SER A 32 9.37 1.01 10.39
CA SER A 32 9.68 -0.31 9.83
C SER A 32 9.20 -0.49 8.39
N TYR A 33 8.04 0.08 8.02
CA TYR A 33 7.55 0.06 6.65
C TYR A 33 8.37 1.00 5.76
N LEU A 34 8.68 2.20 6.24
CA LEU A 34 9.51 3.15 5.49
C LEU A 34 10.90 2.56 5.22
N ASP A 35 11.52 1.91 6.21
CA ASP A 35 12.77 1.19 6.03
C ASP A 35 12.65 0.04 5.03
N TYR A 36 11.58 -0.77 5.11
CA TYR A 36 11.27 -1.77 4.10
C TYR A 36 11.25 -1.16 2.68
N MET A 37 10.58 0.00 2.52
CA MET A 37 10.47 0.67 1.23
C MET A 37 11.81 1.23 0.73
N LYS A 38 12.70 1.67 1.62
CA LYS A 38 14.07 2.09 1.27
C LYS A 38 14.90 0.95 0.68
N PHE A 39 14.72 -0.28 1.18
CA PHE A 39 15.36 -1.47 0.60
C PHE A 39 14.66 -2.01 -0.65
N TYR A 40 13.36 -1.72 -0.79
CA TYR A 40 12.57 -2.13 -1.94
C TYR A 40 12.94 -1.32 -3.18
N SER A 41 13.08 0.00 -3.04
CA SER A 41 13.50 0.87 -4.13
C SER A 41 15.01 0.78 -4.35
N LYS A 42 15.41 0.72 -5.63
CA LYS A 42 16.82 0.72 -6.04
C LYS A 42 17.31 2.11 -6.46
N ASP A 43 16.38 3.04 -6.64
CA ASP A 43 16.63 4.32 -7.29
C ASP A 43 16.74 5.47 -6.29
N ILE A 44 16.64 5.20 -4.97
CA ILE A 44 16.80 6.22 -3.93
C ILE A 44 18.22 6.78 -3.96
N LEU A 45 18.30 8.04 -4.36
CA LEU A 45 19.49 8.86 -4.28
C LEU A 45 19.69 9.39 -2.86
N SER A 46 18.58 9.76 -2.20
CA SER A 46 18.60 10.43 -0.91
C SER A 46 17.32 10.25 -0.12
N ASP A 47 17.44 10.15 1.21
CA ASP A 47 16.30 10.27 2.13
C ASP A 47 16.32 11.66 2.76
N GLU A 48 15.43 12.54 2.30
CA GLU A 48 15.27 13.92 2.77
C GLU A 48 14.11 14.05 3.77
N SER A 49 13.73 12.95 4.42
CA SER A 49 12.69 12.94 5.44
C SER A 49 12.93 13.94 6.55
N PHE A 50 11.84 14.51 7.05
CA PHE A 50 11.88 15.45 8.16
C PHE A 50 10.59 15.42 8.97
N VAL A 51 10.65 16.02 10.16
CA VAL A 51 9.51 16.27 11.04
C VAL A 51 9.41 17.75 11.39
N VAL A 52 8.21 18.21 11.71
CA VAL A 52 7.95 19.57 12.20
C VAL A 52 7.63 19.50 13.69
N VAL A 53 8.38 20.26 14.49
CA VAL A 53 8.24 20.33 15.95
C VAL A 53 7.86 21.73 16.38
N GLU A 54 6.81 21.86 17.18
CA GLU A 54 6.34 23.11 17.78
C GLU A 54 6.06 22.92 19.26
N SER A 55 6.50 23.87 20.10
CA SER A 55 6.33 23.79 21.56
C SER A 55 6.76 22.43 22.14
N ASN A 56 7.87 21.89 21.62
CA ASN A 56 8.44 20.58 21.96
C ASN A 56 7.55 19.36 21.63
N LYS A 57 6.55 19.52 20.75
CA LYS A 57 5.72 18.43 20.23
C LYS A 57 5.90 18.21 18.74
N CYS A 58 5.88 16.97 18.29
CA CYS A 58 5.84 16.65 16.86
C CYS A 58 4.46 16.93 16.28
N VAL A 59 4.36 17.85 15.32
CA VAL A 59 3.09 18.33 14.74
C VAL A 59 2.93 18.00 13.26
N GLY A 60 3.96 17.42 12.63
CA GLY A 60 3.90 16.92 11.26
C GLY A 60 5.09 16.03 10.90
N ILE A 61 4.86 15.10 9.99
CA ILE A 61 5.82 14.10 9.52
C ILE A 61 5.84 14.05 7.99
N CYS A 62 7.02 13.88 7.40
CA CYS A 62 7.19 13.80 5.95
C CYS A 62 8.18 12.70 5.57
N PHE A 63 7.69 11.67 4.89
CA PHE A 63 8.56 10.70 4.22
C PHE A 63 8.94 11.26 2.84
N LEU A 64 10.23 11.55 2.62
CA LEU A 64 10.67 12.30 1.44
C LEU A 64 11.85 11.63 0.71
N PRO A 65 11.63 10.45 0.11
CA PRO A 65 12.62 9.82 -0.76
C PRO A 65 12.82 10.66 -2.03
N VAL A 66 14.07 11.00 -2.31
CA VAL A 66 14.50 11.55 -3.60
C VAL A 66 15.12 10.40 -4.40
N GLU A 67 14.52 10.10 -5.55
CA GLU A 67 14.94 9.02 -6.44
C GLU A 67 15.48 9.58 -7.75
N GLN A 68 16.41 8.85 -8.36
CA GLN A 68 16.90 9.14 -9.70
C GLN A 68 16.79 7.91 -10.59
N ALA A 69 15.86 7.96 -11.56
CA ALA A 69 15.66 6.91 -12.54
C ALA A 69 15.61 7.50 -13.95
N ASN A 70 16.28 6.84 -14.91
CA ASN A 70 16.30 7.26 -16.33
C ASN A 70 16.68 8.74 -16.54
N GLY A 71 17.60 9.27 -15.72
CA GLY A 71 18.05 10.67 -15.79
C GLY A 71 17.07 11.68 -15.20
N VAL A 72 15.94 11.25 -14.64
CA VAL A 72 14.96 12.12 -13.97
C VAL A 72 15.12 11.98 -12.47
N VAL A 73 15.35 13.11 -11.79
CA VAL A 73 15.26 13.18 -10.32
C VAL A 73 13.81 13.44 -9.94
N SER A 74 13.27 12.66 -9.02
CA SER A 74 11.87 12.77 -8.59
C SER A 74 11.74 12.57 -7.09
N ILE A 75 10.70 13.15 -6.49
CA ILE A 75 10.23 12.72 -5.17
C ILE A 75 9.11 11.72 -5.41
N SER A 76 9.46 10.45 -5.31
CA SER A 76 8.62 9.30 -5.61
C SER A 76 9.21 8.07 -4.93
N LEU A 77 8.58 6.91 -5.08
CA LEU A 77 9.07 5.66 -4.48
C LEU A 77 8.95 4.50 -5.46
N SER A 78 10.09 3.93 -5.84
CA SER A 78 10.24 2.95 -6.91
C SER A 78 9.58 3.43 -8.23
N GLY A 79 9.69 4.72 -8.53
CA GLY A 79 9.07 5.34 -9.72
C GLY A 79 7.54 5.46 -9.65
N TYR A 80 6.93 5.23 -8.48
CA TYR A 80 5.50 5.40 -8.23
C TYR A 80 5.23 6.43 -7.13
N PHE A 81 3.96 6.73 -6.86
CA PHE A 81 3.57 7.68 -5.82
C PHE A 81 4.05 7.21 -4.43
N THR A 82 4.60 8.13 -3.63
CA THR A 82 4.90 7.90 -2.20
C THR A 82 3.81 8.49 -1.31
N VAL A 83 3.78 8.14 -0.02
CA VAL A 83 2.79 8.69 0.93
C VAL A 83 2.97 10.21 1.04
N ALA A 84 1.86 10.93 1.02
CA ALA A 84 1.83 12.35 1.33
C ALA A 84 2.20 12.60 2.81
N PRO A 85 2.70 13.79 3.18
CA PRO A 85 2.95 14.12 4.58
C PRO A 85 1.67 14.08 5.42
N LEU A 86 1.82 13.91 6.74
CA LEU A 86 0.75 14.11 7.71
C LEU A 86 1.08 15.30 8.61
N ALA A 87 0.07 16.13 8.88
CA ALA A 87 0.19 17.28 9.76
C ALA A 87 -1.14 17.54 10.50
N ILE A 88 -1.05 18.11 11.70
CA ILE A 88 -2.22 18.33 12.56
C ILE A 88 -3.09 19.53 12.15
N SER A 89 -2.63 20.38 11.22
CA SER A 89 -3.38 21.55 10.75
C SER A 89 -2.89 22.07 9.40
N ASP A 90 -3.74 22.80 8.68
CA ASP A 90 -3.41 23.45 7.40
C ASP A 90 -2.17 24.35 7.50
N ARG A 91 -2.01 25.08 8.62
CA ARG A 91 -0.82 25.92 8.86
C ARG A 91 0.47 25.09 8.91
N VAL A 92 0.43 23.89 9.48
CA VAL A 92 1.60 23.00 9.54
C VAL A 92 1.85 22.37 8.17
N TYR A 93 0.80 22.03 7.41
CA TYR A 93 0.96 21.62 6.01
C TYR A 93 1.67 22.70 5.17
N ASP A 94 1.37 23.98 5.37
CA ASP A 94 2.06 25.07 4.66
C ASP A 94 3.56 25.10 4.97
N ILE A 95 3.95 24.83 6.21
CA ILE A 95 5.37 24.70 6.61
C ILE A 95 6.01 23.49 5.92
N VAL A 96 5.33 22.34 5.95
CA VAL A 96 5.81 21.09 5.35
C VAL A 96 6.00 21.23 3.84
N PHE A 97 5.01 21.74 3.11
CA PHE A 97 5.11 21.89 1.65
C PHE A 97 6.13 22.96 1.25
N LYS A 98 6.30 24.02 2.04
CA LYS A 98 7.40 24.97 1.83
C LYS A 98 8.75 24.27 1.89
N GLU A 99 9.00 23.44 2.90
CA GLU A 99 10.24 22.68 3.04
C GLU A 99 10.44 21.69 1.88
N ILE A 100 9.40 20.93 1.52
CA ILE A 100 9.42 20.00 0.38
C ILE A 100 9.86 20.73 -0.90
N PHE A 101 9.34 21.94 -1.14
CA PHE A 101 9.69 22.71 -2.33
C PHE A 101 11.10 23.29 -2.30
N GLU A 102 11.63 23.66 -1.13
CA GLU A 102 13.05 24.05 -1.01
C GLU A 102 13.98 22.86 -1.28
N ILE A 103 13.68 21.68 -0.74
CA ILE A 103 14.41 20.44 -1.03
C ILE A 103 14.31 20.08 -2.52
N SER A 104 13.12 20.25 -3.11
CA SER A 104 12.92 19.98 -4.54
C SER A 104 13.81 20.85 -5.43
N LYS A 105 14.02 22.12 -5.05
CA LYS A 105 14.95 23.01 -5.74
C LYS A 105 16.40 22.57 -5.57
N SER A 106 16.82 22.18 -4.36
CA SER A 106 18.22 21.79 -4.10
C SER A 106 18.63 20.53 -4.86
N TYR A 107 17.68 19.62 -5.11
CA TYR A 107 17.90 18.39 -5.88
C TYR A 107 17.57 18.51 -7.37
N ASN A 108 17.13 19.68 -7.84
CA ASN A 108 16.64 19.87 -9.21
C ASN A 108 15.59 18.80 -9.61
N VAL A 109 14.65 18.55 -8.70
CA VAL A 109 13.58 17.56 -8.88
C VAL A 109 12.74 17.93 -10.10
N GLY A 110 12.53 17.00 -11.03
CA GLY A 110 11.68 17.17 -12.20
C GLY A 110 10.19 17.03 -11.90
N LYS A 111 9.82 16.12 -10.99
CA LYS A 111 8.44 15.98 -10.48
C LYS A 111 8.34 15.37 -9.08
N ILE A 112 7.23 15.65 -8.39
CA ILE A 112 6.83 15.07 -7.11
C ILE A 112 5.54 14.28 -7.31
N MET A 113 5.47 13.07 -6.74
CA MET A 113 4.30 12.18 -6.83
C MET A 113 3.88 11.71 -5.44
N PHE A 114 2.75 12.22 -4.95
CA PHE A 114 2.18 11.83 -3.65
C PHE A 114 0.80 11.20 -3.77
N TYR A 115 0.48 10.26 -2.88
CA TYR A 115 -0.89 9.82 -2.63
C TYR A 115 -1.29 10.06 -1.18
N LEU A 116 -2.57 10.37 -0.97
CA LEU A 116 -3.16 10.43 0.35
C LEU A 116 -3.63 9.02 0.68
N ASP A 117 -3.18 8.48 1.81
CA ASP A 117 -3.52 7.12 2.22
C ASP A 117 -5.03 6.97 2.43
N SER A 118 -5.68 6.13 1.61
CA SER A 118 -7.14 5.93 1.65
C SER A 118 -7.63 5.50 3.04
N LEU A 119 -6.86 4.73 3.82
CA LEU A 119 -7.26 4.31 5.16
C LEU A 119 -7.26 5.48 6.15
N VAL A 120 -6.30 6.40 6.03
CA VAL A 120 -6.28 7.63 6.84
C VAL A 120 -7.42 8.57 6.43
N MET A 121 -7.73 8.65 5.12
CA MET A 121 -8.83 9.45 4.58
C MET A 121 -10.23 8.91 4.95
N GLU A 122 -10.35 7.67 5.42
CA GLU A 122 -11.62 7.21 6.00
C GLU A 122 -11.94 7.94 7.32
N PHE A 123 -10.92 8.48 8.00
CA PHE A 123 -11.07 9.23 9.26
C PHE A 123 -11.05 10.76 9.08
N PHE A 124 -10.46 11.28 8.00
CA PHE A 124 -10.27 12.72 7.78
C PHE A 124 -10.66 13.19 6.38
N ASN A 125 -10.79 14.51 6.20
CA ASN A 125 -10.84 15.26 4.94
C ASN A 125 -10.99 14.43 3.64
N LYS A 126 -12.22 14.24 3.17
CA LYS A 126 -12.55 13.45 1.97
C LYS A 126 -12.33 14.20 0.64
N TYR A 127 -11.24 14.96 0.53
CA TYR A 127 -10.86 15.62 -0.72
C TYR A 127 -9.34 15.63 -0.90
N ASN A 128 -8.89 15.76 -2.14
CA ASN A 128 -7.47 15.81 -2.47
C ASN A 128 -6.84 17.16 -2.06
N TYR A 129 -6.25 17.25 -0.87
CA TYR A 129 -5.66 18.50 -0.38
C TYR A 129 -4.40 18.94 -1.16
N LEU A 130 -3.77 18.06 -1.94
CA LEU A 130 -2.55 18.38 -2.69
C LEU A 130 -2.79 19.48 -3.73
N ILE A 131 -4.03 19.63 -4.22
CA ILE A 131 -4.39 20.68 -5.18
C ILE A 131 -4.16 22.09 -4.62
N LYS A 132 -4.29 22.29 -3.30
CA LYS A 132 -3.98 23.57 -2.62
C LYS A 132 -2.52 23.99 -2.82
N TYR A 133 -1.63 23.02 -3.03
CA TYR A 133 -0.18 23.20 -3.20
C TYR A 133 0.25 23.15 -4.68
N GLY A 134 -0.73 23.24 -5.60
CA GLY A 134 -0.49 23.28 -7.04
C GLY A 134 -0.01 21.94 -7.61
N PHE A 135 -0.47 20.83 -7.04
CA PHE A 135 -0.40 19.52 -7.67
C PHE A 135 -1.57 19.37 -8.65
N ILE A 136 -1.32 18.71 -9.78
CA ILE A 136 -2.35 18.24 -10.71
C ILE A 136 -2.98 16.99 -10.09
N ASP A 137 -4.31 16.95 -10.08
CA ASP A 137 -5.05 15.80 -9.58
C ASP A 137 -4.82 14.59 -10.49
N ALA A 138 -4.35 13.49 -9.90
CA ALA A 138 -4.11 12.21 -10.55
C ALA A 138 -4.89 11.09 -9.85
N THR A 139 -5.96 11.43 -9.15
CA THR A 139 -6.78 10.48 -8.36
C THR A 139 -7.18 9.26 -9.17
N GLY A 140 -7.06 8.09 -8.55
CA GLY A 140 -7.56 6.82 -9.09
C GLY A 140 -8.53 6.17 -8.13
N SER A 141 -8.75 4.87 -8.32
CA SER A 141 -9.65 4.07 -7.49
C SER A 141 -8.89 3.25 -6.47
N ASN A 142 -9.49 2.86 -5.35
CA ASN A 142 -8.99 1.88 -4.38
C ASN A 142 -10.12 0.99 -3.86
N CYS A 143 -9.80 -0.13 -3.23
CA CYS A 143 -10.78 -1.03 -2.62
C CYS A 143 -10.54 -1.14 -1.10
N VAL A 144 -11.54 -0.74 -0.32
CA VAL A 144 -11.52 -0.83 1.15
C VAL A 144 -12.70 -1.68 1.62
N LEU A 145 -12.42 -2.68 2.46
CA LEU A 145 -13.41 -3.43 3.21
C LEU A 145 -13.63 -2.74 4.56
N ASP A 146 -14.89 -2.43 4.85
CA ASP A 146 -15.33 -2.07 6.20
C ASP A 146 -15.53 -3.36 7.01
N LEU A 147 -14.76 -3.51 8.08
CA LEU A 147 -14.75 -4.64 8.99
C LEU A 147 -15.71 -4.45 10.18
N CYS A 148 -16.34 -3.27 10.28
CA CYS A 148 -17.31 -2.99 11.33
C CYS A 148 -18.63 -3.73 11.08
N GLY A 149 -19.33 -4.04 12.18
CA GLY A 149 -20.64 -4.71 12.15
C GLY A 149 -20.56 -6.22 12.25
N GLU A 150 -21.73 -6.87 12.26
CA GLU A 150 -21.84 -8.32 12.47
C GLU A 150 -21.17 -9.15 11.36
N LYS A 151 -20.56 -10.29 11.71
CA LYS A 151 -19.97 -11.23 10.74
C LYS A 151 -20.92 -11.64 9.62
N SER A 152 -22.21 -11.77 9.94
CA SER A 152 -23.25 -12.08 8.95
C SER A 152 -23.38 -10.99 7.88
N ALA A 153 -23.28 -9.71 8.26
CA ALA A 153 -23.30 -8.59 7.34
C ALA A 153 -22.05 -8.60 6.43
N LEU A 154 -20.87 -8.83 6.99
CA LEU A 154 -19.63 -8.98 6.22
C LEU A 154 -19.76 -10.11 5.16
N TRP A 155 -20.32 -11.25 5.57
CA TRP A 155 -20.59 -12.36 4.66
C TRP A 155 -21.59 -12.01 3.54
N THR A 156 -22.62 -11.21 3.83
CA THR A 156 -23.61 -10.84 2.82
C THR A 156 -23.01 -10.01 1.69
N ARG A 157 -22.02 -9.16 1.99
CA ARG A 157 -21.34 -8.26 1.04
C ARG A 157 -20.50 -9.00 -0.01
N LEU A 158 -20.07 -10.23 0.26
CA LEU A 158 -19.36 -11.06 -0.72
C LEU A 158 -20.21 -11.28 -1.97
N ARG A 159 -19.57 -11.28 -3.14
CA ARG A 159 -20.19 -11.66 -4.41
C ARG A 159 -20.82 -13.05 -4.29
N LYS A 160 -22.06 -13.20 -4.77
CA LYS A 160 -22.83 -14.45 -4.64
C LYS A 160 -22.07 -15.69 -5.11
N CYS A 161 -21.34 -15.61 -6.21
CA CYS A 161 -20.57 -16.74 -6.75
C CYS A 161 -19.32 -17.09 -5.92
N TYR A 162 -18.86 -16.22 -5.02
CA TYR A 162 -17.67 -16.47 -4.18
C TYR A 162 -18.00 -17.31 -2.95
N LYS A 163 -19.22 -17.16 -2.42
CA LYS A 163 -19.70 -17.90 -1.24
C LYS A 163 -19.57 -19.43 -1.36
N PRO A 164 -20.01 -20.08 -2.46
CA PRO A 164 -19.82 -21.53 -2.60
C PRO A 164 -18.34 -21.93 -2.73
N LEU A 165 -17.50 -21.11 -3.36
CA LEU A 165 -16.06 -21.37 -3.48
C LEU A 165 -15.38 -21.38 -2.10
N ILE A 166 -15.68 -20.36 -1.29
CA ILE A 166 -15.17 -20.24 0.08
C ILE A 166 -15.68 -21.38 0.95
N ASN A 167 -17.00 -21.64 0.93
CA ASN A 167 -17.60 -22.73 1.70
C ASN A 167 -17.05 -24.10 1.33
N GLY A 168 -16.70 -24.33 0.06
CA GLY A 168 -16.07 -25.58 -0.39
C GLY A 168 -14.72 -25.85 0.30
N ILE A 169 -13.92 -24.80 0.50
CA ILE A 169 -12.65 -24.90 1.23
C ILE A 169 -12.90 -25.03 2.73
N PHE A 170 -13.71 -24.15 3.31
CA PHE A 170 -13.95 -24.11 4.76
C PHE A 170 -14.58 -25.40 5.33
N LYS A 171 -15.31 -26.17 4.50
CA LYS A 171 -15.96 -27.42 4.91
C LYS A 171 -15.15 -28.67 4.58
N ASN A 172 -14.07 -28.56 3.82
CA ASN A 172 -13.26 -29.71 3.43
C ASN A 172 -12.05 -29.86 4.37
N SER A 173 -11.98 -31.00 5.06
CA SER A 173 -10.93 -31.35 6.03
C SER A 173 -9.55 -31.55 5.42
N GLU A 174 -9.42 -31.63 4.10
CA GLU A 174 -8.13 -31.65 3.41
C GLU A 174 -7.43 -30.27 3.43
N TYR A 175 -8.16 -29.20 3.76
CA TYR A 175 -7.62 -27.85 3.87
C TYR A 175 -7.48 -27.42 5.33
N ASP A 176 -6.41 -26.70 5.62
CA ASP A 176 -6.21 -26.06 6.92
C ASP A 176 -5.68 -24.63 6.77
N PHE A 177 -6.11 -23.76 7.68
CA PHE A 177 -5.65 -22.37 7.73
C PHE A 177 -4.58 -22.22 8.79
N VAL A 178 -3.53 -21.45 8.46
CA VAL A 178 -2.46 -21.11 9.38
C VAL A 178 -2.43 -19.59 9.55
N VAL A 179 -2.36 -19.13 10.80
CA VAL A 179 -2.20 -17.72 11.13
C VAL A 179 -0.92 -17.54 11.93
N VAL A 180 -0.02 -16.66 11.45
CA VAL A 180 1.25 -16.33 12.10
C VAL A 180 1.23 -14.84 12.44
N SER A 181 1.45 -14.54 13.71
CA SER A 181 1.42 -13.20 14.28
C SER A 181 2.57 -13.04 15.29
N LYS A 182 2.62 -11.90 15.98
CA LYS A 182 3.56 -11.67 17.09
C LYS A 182 3.42 -12.69 18.23
N GLU A 183 2.24 -13.24 18.44
CA GLU A 183 1.99 -14.21 19.53
C GLU A 183 2.56 -15.60 19.22
N ASN A 184 2.85 -15.88 17.94
CA ASN A 184 3.35 -17.16 17.47
C ASN A 184 4.27 -16.99 16.25
N PRO A 185 5.36 -16.21 16.36
CA PRO A 185 6.20 -15.90 15.22
C PRO A 185 6.90 -17.18 14.73
N SER A 186 6.88 -17.43 13.43
CA SER A 186 7.60 -18.54 12.81
C SER A 186 8.40 -18.03 11.62
N TYR A 187 9.72 -18.10 11.75
CA TYR A 187 10.62 -17.77 10.65
C TYR A 187 10.52 -18.80 9.53
N GLU A 188 10.25 -20.07 9.87
CA GLU A 188 10.08 -21.15 8.89
C GLU A 188 8.89 -20.89 7.96
N ILE A 189 7.75 -20.45 8.50
CA ILE A 189 6.57 -20.09 7.68
C ILE A 189 6.83 -18.80 6.90
N HIS A 190 7.56 -17.84 7.48
CA HIS A 190 7.97 -16.65 6.75
C HIS A 190 8.87 -16.97 5.55
N GLU A 191 9.85 -17.85 5.73
CA GLU A 191 10.70 -18.33 4.63
C GLU A 191 9.91 -19.15 3.61
N ALA A 192 8.92 -19.95 4.04
CA ALA A 192 8.00 -20.61 3.12
C ALA A 192 7.23 -19.61 2.25
N TYR A 193 6.80 -18.47 2.82
CA TYR A 193 6.21 -17.37 2.05
C TYR A 193 7.19 -16.78 1.03
N ARG A 194 8.46 -16.55 1.40
CA ARG A 194 9.49 -16.04 0.48
C ARG A 194 9.75 -17.01 -0.68
N GLU A 195 9.92 -18.30 -0.38
CA GLU A 195 10.16 -19.32 -1.41
C GLU A 195 8.94 -19.52 -2.32
N LEU A 196 7.73 -19.46 -1.77
CA LEU A 196 6.51 -19.50 -2.59
C LEU A 196 6.42 -18.29 -3.52
N HIS A 197 6.80 -17.10 -3.04
CA HIS A 197 6.86 -15.89 -3.86
C HIS A 197 7.86 -16.01 -5.02
N LYS A 198 9.01 -16.68 -4.79
CA LYS A 198 9.98 -17.01 -5.84
C LYS A 198 9.41 -18.03 -6.83
N LYS A 199 8.75 -19.08 -6.34
CA LYS A 199 8.08 -20.10 -7.17
C LYS A 199 7.02 -19.47 -8.08
N ALA A 200 6.12 -18.66 -7.51
CA ALA A 200 5.04 -17.99 -8.23
C ALA A 200 5.54 -17.03 -9.32
N ALA A 201 6.63 -16.30 -9.04
CA ALA A 201 7.20 -15.35 -9.99
C ALA A 201 8.18 -15.98 -11.00
N GLY A 202 8.63 -17.22 -10.76
CA GLY A 202 9.68 -17.88 -11.54
C GLY A 202 11.09 -17.26 -11.38
N ARG A 203 11.23 -16.24 -10.52
CA ARG A 203 12.48 -15.52 -10.25
C ARG A 203 12.42 -14.83 -8.89
N GLU A 204 13.57 -14.36 -8.43
CA GLU A 204 13.64 -13.44 -7.31
C GLU A 204 13.18 -12.05 -7.77
N THR A 205 12.13 -11.53 -7.12
CA THR A 205 11.49 -10.26 -7.48
C THR A 205 11.99 -9.09 -6.65
N ARG A 206 12.52 -9.36 -5.45
CA ARG A 206 13.08 -8.37 -4.51
C ARG A 206 14.15 -8.99 -3.60
N PRO A 207 15.08 -8.20 -3.04
CA PRO A 207 16.16 -8.71 -2.18
C PRO A 207 15.66 -9.38 -0.91
N LYS A 208 16.42 -10.35 -0.37
CA LYS A 208 16.09 -11.03 0.90
C LYS A 208 15.88 -10.05 2.06
N THR A 209 16.67 -8.98 2.12
CA THR A 209 16.55 -7.94 3.15
C THR A 209 15.15 -7.34 3.26
N THR A 210 14.40 -7.25 2.15
CA THR A 210 13.01 -6.78 2.18
C THR A 210 12.08 -7.78 2.89
N PHE A 211 12.31 -9.09 2.73
CA PHE A 211 11.57 -10.12 3.46
C PHE A 211 11.95 -10.10 4.94
N ASP A 212 13.24 -9.94 5.26
CA ASP A 212 13.72 -9.81 6.64
C ASP A 212 13.03 -8.63 7.36
N LYS A 213 12.89 -7.48 6.70
CA LYS A 213 12.11 -6.34 7.21
C LYS A 213 10.62 -6.65 7.40
N GLN A 214 10.01 -7.48 6.54
CA GLN A 214 8.65 -7.95 6.77
C GLN A 214 8.56 -8.81 8.02
N TYR A 215 9.50 -9.73 8.24
CA TYR A 215 9.54 -10.55 9.45
C TYR A 215 9.73 -9.71 10.72
N GLU A 216 10.59 -8.70 10.69
CA GLU A 216 10.72 -7.73 11.79
C GLU A 216 9.37 -7.05 12.11
N MET A 217 8.61 -6.62 11.08
CA MET A 217 7.26 -6.06 11.28
C MET A 217 6.30 -7.07 11.93
N LEU A 218 6.38 -8.35 11.56
CA LEU A 218 5.58 -9.41 12.18
C LEU A 218 5.95 -9.59 13.65
N GLN A 219 7.25 -9.64 13.98
CA GLN A 219 7.71 -9.77 15.37
C GLN A 219 7.32 -8.57 16.23
N ASN A 220 7.29 -7.37 15.64
CA ASN A 220 6.86 -6.16 16.33
C ASN A 220 5.35 -6.10 16.56
N GLY A 221 4.57 -6.91 15.84
CA GLY A 221 3.11 -6.95 15.91
C GLY A 221 2.43 -5.97 14.96
N ASN A 222 3.14 -5.56 13.90
CA ASN A 222 2.62 -4.71 12.82
C ASN A 222 2.30 -5.52 11.56
N ALA A 223 2.41 -6.84 11.61
CA ALA A 223 2.04 -7.71 10.51
C ALA A 223 1.54 -9.09 10.93
N THR A 224 0.79 -9.72 10.03
CA THR A 224 0.26 -11.08 10.17
C THR A 224 0.36 -11.80 8.84
N ILE A 225 0.74 -13.07 8.86
CA ILE A 225 0.64 -13.98 7.71
C ILE A 225 -0.58 -14.86 7.90
N ILE A 226 -1.40 -15.00 6.85
CA ILE A 226 -2.49 -15.98 6.81
C ILE A 226 -2.26 -16.88 5.60
N GLY A 227 -2.15 -18.18 5.85
CA GLY A 227 -1.90 -19.20 4.85
C GLY A 227 -3.02 -20.22 4.74
N LEU A 228 -3.10 -20.83 3.57
CA LEU A 228 -3.93 -21.99 3.29
C LEU A 228 -3.03 -23.17 2.92
N ARG A 229 -3.27 -24.31 3.56
CA ARG A 229 -2.67 -25.58 3.21
C ARG A 229 -3.69 -26.52 2.59
N TYR A 230 -3.21 -27.42 1.77
CA TYR A 230 -3.96 -28.58 1.26
C TYR A 230 -3.11 -29.82 1.47
N LYS A 231 -3.65 -30.82 2.17
CA LYS A 231 -2.94 -32.06 2.56
C LYS A 231 -1.58 -31.79 3.23
N GLY A 232 -1.53 -30.76 4.08
CA GLY A 232 -0.33 -30.37 4.83
C GLY A 232 0.67 -29.49 4.08
N GLN A 233 0.50 -29.25 2.77
CA GLN A 233 1.37 -28.37 1.98
C GLN A 233 0.78 -26.97 1.86
N PHE A 234 1.58 -25.91 2.02
CA PHE A 234 1.15 -24.55 1.73
C PHE A 234 0.87 -24.37 0.25
N ILE A 235 -0.36 -23.97 -0.07
CA ILE A 235 -0.78 -23.66 -1.44
C ILE A 235 -0.95 -22.15 -1.66
N GLY A 236 -1.05 -21.37 -0.58
CA GLY A 236 -1.01 -19.91 -0.65
C GLY A 236 -0.81 -19.25 0.70
N LEU A 237 -0.19 -18.06 0.67
CA LEU A 237 0.16 -17.25 1.82
C LEU A 237 -0.06 -15.77 1.50
N CYS A 238 -0.75 -15.06 2.38
CA CYS A 238 -0.97 -13.62 2.29
C CYS A 238 -0.36 -12.90 3.49
N TYR A 239 0.26 -11.75 3.22
CA TYR A 239 0.86 -10.86 4.19
C TYR A 239 -0.02 -9.63 4.39
N PHE A 240 -0.32 -9.31 5.64
CA PHE A 240 -1.13 -8.18 6.04
C PHE A 240 -0.32 -7.29 6.97
N LEU A 241 -0.23 -6.00 6.66
CA LEU A 241 0.32 -5.01 7.57
C LEU A 241 -0.82 -4.35 8.35
N HIS A 242 -0.60 -4.02 9.61
CA HIS A 242 -1.65 -3.43 10.43
C HIS A 242 -1.11 -2.52 11.55
N ALA A 243 -1.87 -1.46 11.82
CA ALA A 243 -1.58 -0.40 12.79
C ALA A 243 -2.84 0.45 12.98
N SER A 244 -3.02 1.09 14.14
CA SER A 244 -4.10 2.07 14.39
C SER A 244 -5.48 1.66 13.86
N GLU A 245 -5.88 0.42 14.15
CA GLU A 245 -7.17 -0.17 13.76
C GLU A 245 -7.40 -0.33 12.24
N VAL A 246 -6.38 -0.19 11.40
CA VAL A 246 -6.47 -0.45 9.96
C VAL A 246 -5.50 -1.52 9.47
N VAL A 247 -5.87 -2.18 8.38
CA VAL A 247 -5.14 -3.30 7.79
C VAL A 247 -4.88 -3.02 6.30
N VAL A 248 -3.68 -3.34 5.82
CA VAL A 248 -3.32 -3.34 4.41
C VAL A 248 -3.04 -4.78 4.00
N TYR A 249 -3.83 -5.31 3.05
CA TYR A 249 -3.42 -6.50 2.30
C TYR A 249 -2.25 -6.10 1.40
N MET A 250 -1.05 -6.46 1.85
CA MET A 250 0.20 -5.99 1.25
C MET A 250 0.62 -6.85 0.07
N SER A 251 0.55 -8.17 0.22
CA SER A 251 0.97 -9.10 -0.83
C SER A 251 0.44 -10.50 -0.58
N GLY A 252 0.27 -11.25 -1.66
CA GLY A 252 -0.07 -12.66 -1.62
C GLY A 252 0.79 -13.45 -2.58
N THR A 253 0.95 -14.73 -2.30
CA THR A 253 1.60 -15.68 -3.19
C THR A 253 0.90 -17.02 -3.10
N ASP A 254 0.83 -17.71 -4.23
CA ASP A 254 0.21 -19.02 -4.37
C ASP A 254 1.14 -19.95 -5.12
N ASP A 255 0.92 -21.25 -4.95
CA ASP A 255 1.61 -22.26 -5.71
C ASP A 255 0.94 -22.42 -7.11
N PRO A 256 1.65 -22.12 -8.21
CA PRO A 256 1.09 -22.19 -9.55
C PRO A 256 0.47 -23.54 -9.92
N GLU A 257 0.96 -24.64 -9.34
CA GLU A 257 0.42 -25.99 -9.56
C GLU A 257 -1.05 -26.07 -9.12
N PHE A 258 -1.39 -25.48 -7.98
CA PHE A 258 -2.73 -25.50 -7.40
C PHE A 258 -3.64 -24.42 -8.00
N THR A 259 -3.06 -23.30 -8.44
CA THR A 259 -3.79 -22.28 -9.19
C THR A 259 -4.26 -22.82 -10.55
N ASN A 260 -3.43 -23.63 -11.23
CA ASN A 260 -3.84 -24.33 -12.46
C ASN A 260 -4.97 -25.34 -12.24
N MET A 261 -5.10 -25.89 -11.02
CA MET A 261 -6.24 -26.73 -10.60
C MET A 261 -7.50 -25.91 -10.27
N LYS A 262 -7.47 -24.58 -10.43
CA LYS A 262 -8.58 -23.65 -10.17
C LYS A 262 -9.07 -23.65 -8.71
N ILE A 263 -8.19 -23.95 -7.76
CA ILE A 263 -8.51 -23.85 -6.34
C ILE A 263 -8.67 -22.37 -5.96
N PRO A 264 -9.75 -21.96 -5.27
CA PRO A 264 -10.03 -20.56 -4.96
C PRO A 264 -9.21 -20.05 -3.75
N ILE A 265 -7.88 -20.17 -3.80
CA ILE A 265 -6.93 -19.93 -2.71
C ILE A 265 -7.12 -18.55 -2.06
N TYR A 266 -7.07 -17.48 -2.87
CA TYR A 266 -7.21 -16.11 -2.35
C TYR A 266 -8.59 -15.81 -1.79
N HIS A 267 -9.66 -16.42 -2.31
CA HIS A 267 -11.02 -16.21 -1.77
C HIS A 267 -11.08 -16.71 -0.31
N ALA A 268 -10.51 -17.89 -0.08
CA ALA A 268 -10.49 -18.54 1.21
C ALA A 268 -9.60 -17.79 2.21
N ILE A 269 -8.36 -17.44 1.83
CA ILE A 269 -7.42 -16.71 2.70
C ILE A 269 -7.96 -15.32 3.05
N LEU A 270 -8.48 -14.57 2.07
CA LEU A 270 -8.99 -13.22 2.33
C LEU A 270 -10.28 -13.25 3.17
N GLN A 271 -11.14 -14.25 3.02
CA GLN A 271 -12.27 -14.42 3.96
C GLN A 271 -11.77 -14.73 5.38
N LYS A 272 -10.77 -15.59 5.52
CA LYS A 272 -10.18 -15.90 6.83
C LYS A 272 -9.54 -14.66 7.45
N ALA A 273 -8.91 -13.81 6.63
CA ALA A 273 -8.37 -12.52 7.05
C ALA A 273 -9.47 -11.57 7.54
N THR A 274 -10.58 -11.47 6.79
CA THR A 274 -11.76 -10.69 7.22
C THR A 274 -12.24 -11.12 8.60
N GLU A 275 -12.41 -12.43 8.84
CA GLU A 275 -12.82 -12.95 10.14
C GLU A 275 -11.81 -12.63 11.24
N TYR A 276 -10.53 -12.88 10.97
CA TYR A 276 -9.44 -12.68 11.93
C TYR A 276 -9.32 -11.22 12.38
N PHE A 277 -9.26 -10.28 11.44
CA PHE A 277 -9.10 -8.86 11.76
C PHE A 277 -10.37 -8.23 12.32
N HIS A 278 -11.55 -8.73 11.92
CA HIS A 278 -12.81 -8.36 12.58
C HIS A 278 -12.83 -8.77 14.05
N ASP A 279 -12.40 -10.00 14.37
CA ASP A 279 -12.35 -10.50 15.76
C ASP A 279 -11.35 -9.71 16.62
N MET A 280 -10.34 -9.12 15.99
CA MET A 280 -9.40 -8.19 16.63
C MET A 280 -9.88 -6.73 16.66
N CYS A 281 -11.13 -6.46 16.26
CA CYS A 281 -11.75 -5.14 16.24
C CYS A 281 -11.07 -4.10 15.32
N PHE A 282 -10.37 -4.54 14.27
CA PHE A 282 -9.95 -3.62 13.20
C PHE A 282 -11.17 -3.06 12.46
N LYS A 283 -11.07 -1.82 11.99
CA LYS A 283 -12.18 -1.08 11.36
C LYS A 283 -12.18 -1.19 9.86
N HIS A 284 -11.00 -1.11 9.23
CA HIS A 284 -10.89 -1.06 7.77
C HIS A 284 -9.75 -1.95 7.29
N MET A 285 -9.96 -2.66 6.18
CA MET A 285 -8.93 -3.41 5.48
C MET A 285 -8.87 -3.00 4.00
N GLU A 286 -7.71 -2.53 3.55
CA GLU A 286 -7.48 -2.09 2.18
C GLU A 286 -6.86 -3.21 1.34
N TYR A 287 -7.35 -3.40 0.10
CA TYR A 287 -6.86 -4.43 -0.83
C TYR A 287 -5.81 -3.92 -1.82
N SER A 288 -5.41 -2.65 -1.69
CA SER A 288 -4.41 -1.93 -2.48
C SER A 288 -4.70 -1.94 -4.00
N GLN A 289 -3.82 -1.29 -4.78
CA GLN A 289 -3.89 -1.35 -6.24
C GLN A 289 -3.57 -2.74 -6.80
N PRO A 290 -4.10 -3.11 -7.99
CA PRO A 290 -5.04 -2.35 -8.82
C PRO A 290 -6.48 -2.42 -8.28
N ALA A 291 -7.29 -1.38 -8.55
CA ALA A 291 -8.71 -1.31 -8.17
C ALA A 291 -9.65 -0.77 -9.26
N GLY A 292 -9.12 -0.30 -10.39
CA GLY A 292 -9.88 0.33 -11.47
C GLY A 292 -10.76 -0.61 -12.30
N TYR A 293 -11.57 -0.01 -13.18
CA TYR A 293 -12.52 -0.72 -14.06
C TYR A 293 -12.03 -0.86 -15.50
N ASN A 294 -11.18 0.06 -15.95
CA ASN A 294 -10.81 0.23 -17.36
C ASN A 294 -9.29 0.28 -17.52
N LEU A 295 -8.81 0.23 -18.76
CA LEU A 295 -7.38 0.34 -19.09
C LEU A 295 -6.78 1.70 -18.70
N VAL A 296 -7.62 2.74 -18.63
CA VAL A 296 -7.24 4.07 -18.10
C VAL A 296 -8.18 4.40 -16.96
N ASP A 297 -7.69 4.35 -15.72
CA ASP A 297 -8.47 4.69 -14.51
C ASP A 297 -8.30 6.17 -14.14
N GLY A 298 -7.18 6.78 -14.55
CA GLY A 298 -6.86 8.19 -14.30
C GLY A 298 -5.53 8.60 -14.92
N PHE A 299 -5.17 9.88 -14.79
CA PHE A 299 -3.85 10.35 -15.22
C PHE A 299 -2.75 9.62 -14.43
N LEU A 300 -1.79 9.03 -15.13
CA LEU A 300 -0.75 8.16 -14.56
C LEU A 300 -1.28 6.85 -13.91
N ASP A 301 -2.46 6.38 -14.32
CA ASP A 301 -3.04 5.12 -13.85
C ASP A 301 -3.59 4.30 -15.02
N TYR A 302 -2.69 3.47 -15.54
CA TYR A 302 -2.92 2.64 -16.71
C TYR A 302 -2.89 1.18 -16.29
N LEU A 303 -3.96 0.46 -16.59
CA LEU A 303 -4.14 -0.94 -16.23
C LEU A 303 -4.09 -1.82 -17.47
N ASP A 304 -3.62 -3.05 -17.29
CA ASP A 304 -3.82 -4.13 -18.26
C ASP A 304 -5.05 -5.00 -17.91
N GLU A 305 -5.42 -5.91 -18.81
CA GLU A 305 -6.55 -6.84 -18.60
C GLU A 305 -6.38 -7.71 -17.35
N LYS A 306 -5.14 -8.10 -17.02
CA LYS A 306 -4.84 -8.91 -15.84
C LYS A 306 -5.14 -8.10 -14.58
N GLN A 307 -4.73 -6.84 -14.54
CA GLN A 307 -4.97 -5.92 -13.44
C GLN A 307 -6.46 -5.59 -13.29
N ILE A 308 -7.19 -5.42 -14.38
CA ILE A 308 -8.67 -5.27 -14.36
C ILE A 308 -9.32 -6.52 -13.76
N ASN A 309 -8.87 -7.72 -14.11
CA ASN A 309 -9.35 -8.97 -13.53
C ASN A 309 -9.04 -9.10 -12.03
N ILE A 310 -7.84 -8.68 -11.60
CA ILE A 310 -7.47 -8.60 -10.18
C ILE A 310 -8.39 -7.63 -9.44
N ALA A 311 -8.64 -6.45 -10.03
CA ALA A 311 -9.54 -5.45 -9.45
C ALA A 311 -10.98 -5.97 -9.35
N HIS A 312 -11.48 -6.67 -10.39
CA HIS A 312 -12.78 -7.33 -10.39
C HIS A 312 -12.88 -8.40 -9.29
N PHE A 313 -11.81 -9.14 -9.02
CA PHE A 313 -11.74 -10.07 -7.89
C PHE A 313 -11.86 -9.35 -6.55
N LYS A 314 -11.03 -8.33 -6.32
CA LYS A 314 -11.01 -7.56 -5.06
C LYS A 314 -12.37 -6.96 -4.74
N ARG A 315 -13.03 -6.34 -5.73
CA ARG A 315 -14.40 -5.82 -5.60
C ARG A 315 -15.43 -6.89 -5.20
N GLY A 316 -15.21 -8.13 -5.60
CA GLY A 316 -16.08 -9.26 -5.24
C GLY A 316 -15.95 -9.74 -3.79
N MET A 317 -14.89 -9.32 -3.09
CA MET A 317 -14.64 -9.69 -1.69
C MET A 317 -15.37 -8.78 -0.68
N GLY A 318 -16.39 -8.06 -1.10
CA GLY A 318 -17.22 -7.22 -0.23
C GLY A 318 -16.66 -5.83 0.03
N THR A 319 -15.60 -5.43 -0.67
CA THR A 319 -15.00 -4.09 -0.57
C THR A 319 -15.90 -3.02 -1.20
N LYS A 320 -15.88 -1.81 -0.67
CA LYS A 320 -16.33 -0.60 -1.37
C LYS A 320 -15.17 0.01 -2.16
N MET A 321 -15.49 0.63 -3.29
CA MET A 321 -14.53 1.44 -4.02
C MET A 321 -14.46 2.83 -3.38
N VAL A 322 -13.25 3.34 -3.17
CA VAL A 322 -12.98 4.67 -2.62
C VAL A 322 -11.95 5.39 -3.49
N PRO A 323 -11.89 6.73 -3.47
CA PRO A 323 -10.81 7.45 -4.14
C PRO A 323 -9.44 7.10 -3.54
N LEU A 324 -8.47 6.80 -4.40
CA LEU A 324 -7.05 6.92 -4.09
C LEU A 324 -6.64 8.32 -4.53
N PHE A 325 -6.77 9.31 -3.64
CA PHE A 325 -6.36 10.67 -3.97
C PHE A 325 -4.86 10.71 -4.25
N ARG A 326 -4.49 11.27 -5.39
CA ARG A 326 -3.10 11.40 -5.83
C ARG A 326 -2.85 12.76 -6.41
N GLY A 327 -1.63 13.25 -6.27
CA GLY A 327 -1.20 14.50 -6.87
C GLY A 327 0.16 14.35 -7.51
N VAL A 328 0.32 14.95 -8.67
CA VAL A 328 1.63 15.11 -9.32
C VAL A 328 1.94 16.59 -9.52
N LYS A 329 3.14 17.02 -9.14
CA LYS A 329 3.63 18.38 -9.37
C LYS A 329 4.89 18.33 -10.22
N TYR A 330 4.88 19.05 -11.34
CA TYR A 330 6.01 19.12 -12.26
C TYR A 330 6.81 20.41 -12.05
N PHE A 331 8.12 20.28 -12.16
CA PHE A 331 9.08 21.38 -12.22
C PHE A 331 9.83 21.37 -13.57
N ASP A 332 9.79 20.25 -14.29
CA ASP A 332 10.24 20.13 -15.67
C ASP A 332 9.04 20.09 -16.64
N LYS A 333 8.97 21.07 -17.54
CA LYS A 333 7.93 21.19 -18.58
C LYS A 333 7.96 20.03 -19.57
N ASN A 334 9.14 19.57 -19.97
CA ASN A 334 9.26 18.49 -20.95
C ASN A 334 8.75 17.17 -20.36
N LEU A 335 9.01 16.96 -19.06
CA LEU A 335 8.48 15.79 -18.35
C LEU A 335 6.94 15.82 -18.26
N LEU A 336 6.34 16.98 -17.99
CA LEU A 336 4.88 17.15 -18.03
C LEU A 336 4.32 16.80 -19.40
N LEU A 337 4.91 17.35 -20.47
CA LEU A 337 4.44 17.11 -21.84
C LEU A 337 4.55 15.63 -22.22
N LYS A 338 5.65 14.97 -21.83
CA LYS A 338 5.83 13.53 -22.04
C LYS A 338 4.73 12.71 -21.35
N ASP A 339 4.43 13.00 -20.09
CA ASP A 339 3.40 12.26 -19.35
C ASP A 339 1.98 12.54 -19.91
N ILE A 340 1.72 13.74 -20.46
CA ILE A 340 0.49 14.05 -21.21
C ILE A 340 0.40 13.24 -22.51
N ASP A 341 1.49 13.15 -23.27
CA ASP A 341 1.51 12.37 -24.51
C ASP A 341 1.27 10.88 -24.22
N SER A 342 1.88 10.33 -23.17
CA SER A 342 1.60 8.95 -22.72
C SER A 342 0.15 8.75 -22.28
N PHE A 343 -0.46 9.73 -21.60
CA PHE A 343 -1.89 9.68 -21.26
C PHE A 343 -2.77 9.67 -22.51
N ARG A 344 -2.47 10.52 -23.49
CA ARG A 344 -3.18 10.57 -24.77
C ARG A 344 -3.10 9.21 -25.48
N GLU A 345 -1.90 8.64 -25.58
CA GLU A 345 -1.67 7.34 -26.22
C GLU A 345 -2.47 6.22 -25.54
N ALA A 346 -2.44 6.16 -24.21
CA ALA A 346 -3.21 5.19 -23.44
C ALA A 346 -4.72 5.33 -23.66
N CYS A 347 -5.24 6.56 -23.68
CA CYS A 347 -6.65 6.84 -23.97
C CYS A 347 -7.05 6.42 -25.39
N VAL A 348 -6.24 6.74 -26.41
CA VAL A 348 -6.53 6.35 -27.81
C VAL A 348 -6.50 4.84 -27.95
N SER A 349 -5.47 4.17 -27.43
CA SER A 349 -5.37 2.70 -27.48
C SER A 349 -6.55 2.04 -26.76
N SER A 350 -6.95 2.56 -25.59
CA SER A 350 -8.13 2.05 -24.89
C SER A 350 -9.41 2.23 -25.69
N PHE A 351 -9.59 3.37 -26.38
CA PHE A 351 -10.76 3.60 -27.24
C PHE A 351 -10.81 2.62 -28.41
N GLU A 352 -9.68 2.44 -29.11
CA GLU A 352 -9.58 1.51 -30.25
C GLU A 352 -9.81 0.06 -29.85
N SER A 353 -9.47 -0.34 -28.63
CA SER A 353 -9.75 -1.71 -28.14
C SER A 353 -11.24 -1.99 -27.89
N MET A 354 -12.08 -0.95 -27.79
CA MET A 354 -13.52 -1.07 -27.56
C MET A 354 -14.36 -1.06 -28.85
N THR A 355 -13.76 -0.66 -29.97
CA THR A 355 -14.39 -0.59 -31.31
C THR A 355 -13.98 -1.76 -32.16
#